data_AF-A0A530KFI0-F1
#
_entry.id   AF-A0A530KFI0-F1
#
_cell.length_a   1.000
_cell.length_b   1.000
_cell.length_c   1.000
_cell.angle_alpha   90.00
_cell.angle_beta   90.00
_cell.angle_gamma   90.00
#
_symmetry.space_group_name_H-M   'P 1'
#
loop_
_entity.id
_entity.type
_entity.pdbx_description
1 polymer ?
#
loop_
_entity_poly.entity_id
_entity_poly.type
_entity_poly.pdbx_seq_one_letter_code
_entity_poly.pdbx_strand_id
1 'polypeptide(L)'
;MNAMSFTTLEGGKTTVEAAALEAFSTQIRGTVLSEGDAAYNEARTIWNATVDRRPGLIVCCVGASDVIKAVNFARENRLLVSVRGGGHNIAGSAVCDGGLMIDLSLMKSVRLDVAARRAWVGPGATLADVDKETQAFGLVMPTGINSTTGISGLTLGGGFGWITRKFGLTIDNLASADVVTADGKLLRASQTENPDLFWALRGGGGNFGVVTAFEFQLHEFGPQVLAGLVVHPFADAEKVLKEYRKALETAPDELTCWVVMR
;
A
#
# COMPACT_ATOMS: atom_id res chain seq x y z
N MET A 1 -5.61 -30.25 -0.27
CA MET A 1 -6.76 -29.32 -0.46
C MET A 1 -7.80 -30.02 -1.32
N ASN A 2 -9.09 -29.70 -1.20
CA ASN A 2 -10.12 -30.20 -2.13
C ASN A 2 -10.15 -29.32 -3.40
N ALA A 3 -10.81 -29.79 -4.47
CA ALA A 3 -11.10 -28.93 -5.61
C ALA A 3 -11.96 -27.73 -5.16
N MET A 4 -11.68 -26.55 -5.68
CA MET A 4 -12.34 -25.30 -5.26
C MET A 4 -12.86 -24.52 -6.47
N SER A 5 -14.01 -23.87 -6.29
CA SER A 5 -14.59 -22.97 -7.29
C SER A 5 -14.20 -21.53 -7.00
N PHE A 6 -13.68 -20.83 -8.01
CA PHE A 6 -13.21 -19.45 -7.90
C PHE A 6 -13.96 -18.52 -8.84
N THR A 7 -14.15 -17.27 -8.42
CA THR A 7 -14.58 -16.16 -9.28
C THR A 7 -13.49 -15.81 -10.29
N THR A 8 -13.84 -15.69 -11.56
CA THR A 8 -12.91 -15.32 -12.64
C THR A 8 -12.92 -13.81 -12.89
N LEU A 9 -11.92 -13.32 -13.63
CA LEU A 9 -11.81 -11.91 -14.04
C LEU A 9 -13.02 -11.42 -14.86
N GLU A 10 -13.70 -12.32 -15.56
CA GLU A 10 -14.90 -12.02 -16.36
C GLU A 10 -16.22 -12.17 -15.58
N GLY A 11 -16.15 -12.38 -14.26
CA GLY A 11 -17.32 -12.52 -13.40
C GLY A 11 -17.96 -13.92 -13.41
N GLY A 12 -17.31 -14.91 -14.05
CA GLY A 12 -17.73 -16.31 -14.06
C GLY A 12 -17.16 -17.12 -12.91
N LYS A 13 -17.29 -18.45 -13.01
CA LYS A 13 -16.66 -19.40 -12.09
C LYS A 13 -15.72 -20.35 -12.86
N THR A 14 -14.62 -20.71 -12.23
CA THR A 14 -13.72 -21.79 -12.67
C THR A 14 -13.47 -22.75 -11.53
N THR A 15 -13.18 -24.02 -11.84
CA THR A 15 -12.79 -25.01 -10.83
C THR A 15 -11.31 -25.29 -10.96
N VAL A 16 -10.59 -25.22 -9.85
CA VAL A 16 -9.19 -25.64 -9.77
C VAL A 16 -9.12 -26.93 -8.97
N GLU A 17 -8.48 -27.94 -9.57
CA GLU A 17 -8.37 -29.27 -8.99
C GLU A 17 -7.48 -29.30 -7.74
N ALA A 18 -7.81 -30.21 -6.82
CA ALA A 18 -7.09 -30.44 -5.57
C ALA A 18 -5.56 -30.53 -5.74
N ALA A 19 -5.11 -31.28 -6.74
CA ALA A 19 -3.70 -31.49 -7.02
C ALA A 19 -2.98 -30.21 -7.47
N ALA A 20 -3.65 -29.37 -8.27
CA ALA A 20 -3.08 -28.09 -8.71
C ALA A 20 -2.99 -27.08 -7.55
N LEU A 21 -3.99 -27.08 -6.66
CA LEU A 21 -3.98 -26.26 -5.44
C LEU A 21 -2.86 -26.67 -4.48
N GLU A 22 -2.69 -27.97 -4.27
CA GLU A 22 -1.61 -28.51 -3.43
C GLU A 22 -0.24 -28.21 -4.01
N ALA A 23 -0.04 -28.45 -5.31
CA ALA A 23 1.19 -28.09 -6.01
C ALA A 23 1.50 -26.59 -5.88
N PHE A 24 0.50 -25.72 -6.07
CA PHE A 24 0.67 -24.28 -5.87
C PHE A 24 1.09 -23.93 -4.43
N SER A 25 0.40 -24.47 -3.43
CA SER A 25 0.71 -24.18 -2.02
C SER A 25 2.09 -24.64 -1.60
N THR A 26 2.61 -25.76 -2.12
CA THR A 26 3.98 -26.22 -1.81
C THR A 26 5.07 -25.31 -2.38
N GLN A 27 4.75 -24.50 -3.39
CA GLN A 27 5.68 -23.54 -3.96
C GLN A 27 5.72 -22.23 -3.15
N ILE A 28 4.70 -21.92 -2.36
CA ILE A 28 4.62 -20.69 -1.57
C ILE A 28 5.45 -20.85 -0.28
N ARG A 29 6.33 -19.89 0.00
CA ARG A 29 7.10 -19.85 1.26
C ARG A 29 6.28 -19.32 2.42
N GLY A 30 5.38 -18.38 2.15
CA GLY A 30 4.42 -17.86 3.10
C GLY A 30 3.30 -18.86 3.37
N THR A 31 2.08 -18.36 3.56
CA THR A 31 0.93 -19.20 3.90
C THR A 31 -0.18 -19.03 2.88
N VAL A 32 -0.80 -20.15 2.49
CA VAL A 32 -2.01 -20.16 1.68
C VAL A 32 -3.18 -20.51 2.60
N LEU A 33 -4.18 -19.64 2.67
CA LEU A 33 -5.36 -19.79 3.52
C LEU A 33 -6.61 -19.98 2.66
N SER A 34 -7.51 -20.80 3.17
CA SER A 34 -8.85 -21.08 2.67
C SER A 34 -9.86 -20.85 3.80
N GLU A 35 -11.17 -20.88 3.50
CA GLU A 35 -12.22 -20.56 4.48
C GLU A 35 -12.21 -21.47 5.73
N GLY A 36 -11.68 -22.69 5.62
CA GLY A 36 -11.56 -23.62 6.75
C GLY A 36 -10.42 -23.31 7.73
N ASP A 37 -9.50 -22.42 7.37
CA ASP A 37 -8.32 -22.12 8.19
C ASP A 37 -8.63 -21.11 9.29
N ALA A 38 -8.12 -21.34 10.49
CA ALA A 38 -8.39 -20.49 11.66
C ALA A 38 -8.03 -19.01 11.45
N ALA A 39 -6.96 -18.74 10.69
CA ALA A 39 -6.47 -17.39 10.39
C ALA A 39 -7.26 -16.68 9.26
N TYR A 40 -8.15 -17.37 8.55
CA TYR A 40 -8.81 -16.84 7.35
C TYR A 40 -9.62 -15.57 7.60
N ASN A 41 -10.43 -15.55 8.66
CA ASN A 41 -11.28 -14.41 8.97
C ASN A 41 -10.47 -13.16 9.34
N GLU A 42 -9.35 -13.33 10.04
CA GLU A 42 -8.44 -12.22 10.34
C GLU A 42 -7.76 -11.73 9.05
N ALA A 43 -7.24 -12.66 8.23
CA ALA A 43 -6.53 -12.35 7.00
C ALA A 43 -7.40 -11.65 5.94
N ARG A 44 -8.70 -11.93 5.85
CA ARG A 44 -9.59 -11.23 4.89
C ARG A 44 -10.10 -9.87 5.40
N THR A 45 -10.00 -9.60 6.70
CA THR A 45 -10.56 -8.39 7.30
C THR A 45 -9.76 -7.17 6.89
N ILE A 46 -10.43 -6.15 6.37
CA ILE A 46 -9.85 -4.87 5.96
C ILE A 46 -10.36 -3.72 6.84
N TRP A 47 -9.77 -2.53 6.71
CA TRP A 47 -10.10 -1.38 7.55
C TRP A 47 -11.57 -0.94 7.41
N ASN A 48 -12.12 -0.97 6.19
CA ASN A 48 -13.52 -0.62 5.98
C ASN A 48 -14.43 -1.77 6.44
N ALA A 49 -14.95 -1.65 7.67
CA ALA A 49 -15.81 -2.63 8.31
C ALA A 49 -17.16 -2.88 7.59
N THR A 50 -17.56 -2.03 6.63
CA THR A 50 -18.78 -2.28 5.84
C THR A 50 -18.54 -3.27 4.70
N VAL A 51 -17.31 -3.69 4.45
CA VAL A 51 -16.94 -4.61 3.36
C VAL A 51 -16.62 -5.99 3.96
N ASP A 52 -17.53 -6.94 3.74
CA ASP A 52 -17.41 -8.33 4.22
C ASP A 52 -17.39 -9.30 3.04
N ARG A 53 -16.25 -9.43 2.36
CA ARG A 53 -16.06 -10.35 1.21
C ARG A 53 -15.26 -11.59 1.62
N ARG A 54 -15.42 -12.68 0.87
CA ARG A 54 -14.80 -13.98 1.14
C ARG A 54 -13.94 -14.44 -0.03
N PRO A 55 -12.63 -14.15 -0.05
CA PRO A 55 -11.72 -14.69 -1.06
C PRO A 55 -11.76 -16.22 -1.06
N GLY A 56 -11.71 -16.86 -2.24
CA GLY A 56 -11.60 -18.31 -2.32
C GLY A 56 -10.26 -18.80 -1.74
N LEU A 57 -9.20 -18.02 -1.96
CA LEU A 57 -7.88 -18.24 -1.37
C LEU A 57 -7.21 -16.91 -1.00
N ILE A 58 -6.40 -16.95 0.04
CA ILE A 58 -5.54 -15.84 0.45
C ILE A 58 -4.09 -16.33 0.45
N VAL A 59 -3.20 -15.65 -0.27
CA VAL A 59 -1.77 -15.94 -0.29
C VAL A 59 -1.07 -14.88 0.52
N CYS A 60 -0.67 -15.23 1.74
CA CYS A 60 0.10 -14.39 2.65
C CYS A 60 1.58 -14.45 2.24
N CYS A 61 2.00 -13.56 1.35
CA CYS A 61 3.32 -13.56 0.76
C CYS A 61 4.39 -13.11 1.76
N VAL A 62 5.57 -13.74 1.72
CA VAL A 62 6.75 -13.30 2.52
C VAL A 62 7.92 -12.82 1.64
N GLY A 63 7.69 -12.68 0.34
CA GLY A 63 8.69 -12.19 -0.61
C GLY A 63 8.21 -12.18 -2.06
N ALA A 64 9.00 -11.60 -2.96
CA ALA A 64 8.66 -11.45 -4.37
C ALA A 64 8.41 -12.79 -5.08
N SER A 65 9.09 -13.88 -4.68
CA SER A 65 8.85 -15.21 -5.26
C SER A 65 7.41 -15.71 -5.03
N ASP A 66 6.83 -15.46 -3.86
CA ASP A 66 5.44 -15.83 -3.57
C ASP A 66 4.47 -15.01 -4.41
N VAL A 67 4.75 -13.72 -4.58
CA VAL A 67 3.95 -12.82 -5.41
C VAL A 67 3.97 -13.26 -6.88
N ILE A 68 5.15 -13.60 -7.43
CA ILE A 68 5.28 -14.14 -8.80
C ILE A 68 4.44 -15.40 -8.98
N LYS A 69 4.53 -16.34 -8.03
CA LYS A 69 3.76 -17.60 -8.07
C LYS A 69 2.26 -17.32 -7.99
N ALA A 70 1.83 -16.43 -7.10
CA ALA A 70 0.42 -16.07 -6.94
C ALA A 70 -0.15 -15.39 -8.20
N VAL A 71 0.61 -14.47 -8.82
CA VAL A 71 0.21 -13.81 -10.07
C VAL A 71 0.12 -14.82 -11.22
N ASN A 72 1.11 -15.70 -11.37
CA ASN A 72 1.09 -16.73 -12.40
C ASN A 72 -0.08 -17.70 -12.22
N PHE A 73 -0.31 -18.15 -10.98
CA PHE A 73 -1.44 -19.03 -10.64
C PHE A 73 -2.78 -18.36 -10.95
N ALA A 74 -2.95 -17.09 -10.58
CA ALA A 74 -4.15 -16.33 -10.90
C ALA A 74 -4.36 -16.19 -12.42
N ARG A 75 -3.29 -15.86 -13.16
CA ARG A 75 -3.34 -15.72 -14.63
C ARG A 75 -3.71 -17.03 -15.31
N GLU A 76 -3.04 -18.12 -14.97
CA GLU A 76 -3.24 -19.45 -15.57
C GLU A 76 -4.65 -19.97 -15.33
N ASN A 77 -5.25 -19.63 -14.20
CA ASN A 77 -6.62 -20.02 -13.84
C ASN A 77 -7.65 -18.90 -14.07
N ARG A 78 -7.24 -17.74 -14.60
CA ARG A 78 -8.11 -16.57 -14.88
C ARG A 78 -8.87 -16.05 -13.65
N LEU A 79 -8.26 -16.11 -12.47
CA LEU A 79 -8.90 -15.77 -11.20
C LEU A 79 -9.04 -14.25 -11.02
N LEU A 80 -10.15 -13.81 -10.44
CA LEU A 80 -10.29 -12.45 -9.93
C LEU A 80 -9.25 -12.19 -8.85
N VAL A 81 -8.44 -11.14 -8.99
CA VAL A 81 -7.37 -10.80 -8.04
C VAL A 81 -7.74 -9.58 -7.21
N SER A 82 -7.48 -9.65 -5.90
CA SER A 82 -7.32 -8.47 -5.04
C SER A 82 -5.91 -8.46 -4.44
N VAL A 83 -5.38 -7.28 -4.17
CA VAL A 83 -4.04 -7.09 -3.61
C VAL A 83 -4.14 -6.25 -2.36
N ARG A 84 -3.57 -6.73 -1.25
CA ARG A 84 -3.59 -6.06 0.04
C ARG A 84 -2.18 -5.67 0.48
N GLY A 85 -1.96 -4.36 0.62
CA GLY A 85 -0.92 -3.80 1.48
C GLY A 85 -1.45 -3.65 2.91
N GLY A 86 -1.76 -2.43 3.34
CA GLY A 86 -2.36 -2.17 4.67
C GLY A 86 -3.89 -2.27 4.74
N GLY A 87 -4.59 -2.57 3.63
CA GLY A 87 -6.06 -2.77 3.66
C GLY A 87 -6.92 -1.52 3.93
N HIS A 88 -6.39 -0.31 3.68
CA HIS A 88 -7.04 0.97 4.02
C HIS A 88 -7.89 1.61 2.89
N ASN A 89 -8.02 0.97 1.74
CA ASN A 89 -8.80 1.55 0.63
C ASN A 89 -10.29 1.64 1.01
N ILE A 90 -10.88 2.84 0.88
CA ILE A 90 -12.27 3.13 1.29
C ILE A 90 -13.27 2.29 0.48
N ALA A 91 -13.02 2.04 -0.80
CA ALA A 91 -13.89 1.23 -1.66
C ALA A 91 -13.73 -0.29 -1.42
N GLY A 92 -12.81 -0.69 -0.53
CA GLY A 92 -12.59 -2.09 -0.17
C GLY A 92 -11.95 -2.93 -1.27
N SER A 93 -11.10 -2.35 -2.12
CA SER A 93 -10.44 -3.08 -3.22
C SER A 93 -9.40 -4.12 -2.78
N ALA A 94 -8.98 -4.09 -1.52
CA ALA A 94 -7.98 -5.00 -0.97
C ALA A 94 -8.50 -6.42 -0.67
N VAL A 95 -9.79 -6.68 -0.92
CA VAL A 95 -10.41 -8.00 -0.73
C VAL A 95 -11.41 -8.26 -1.87
N CYS A 96 -11.37 -9.44 -2.47
CA CYS A 96 -12.30 -9.89 -3.51
C CYS A 96 -13.24 -10.97 -2.97
N ASP A 97 -14.30 -11.27 -3.72
CA ASP A 97 -15.25 -12.33 -3.39
C ASP A 97 -15.04 -13.54 -4.30
N GLY A 98 -14.77 -14.71 -3.70
CA GLY A 98 -14.47 -15.97 -4.37
C GLY A 98 -13.20 -15.98 -5.23
N GLY A 99 -12.42 -14.91 -5.28
CA GLY A 99 -11.19 -14.81 -6.07
C GLY A 99 -9.93 -15.19 -5.29
N LEU A 100 -8.77 -14.80 -5.82
CA LEU A 100 -7.47 -14.89 -5.14
C LEU A 100 -7.13 -13.53 -4.52
N MET A 101 -6.82 -13.53 -3.23
CA MET A 101 -6.29 -12.37 -2.52
C MET A 101 -4.78 -12.54 -2.32
N ILE A 102 -4.00 -11.60 -2.84
CA ILE A 102 -2.55 -11.51 -2.61
C ILE A 102 -2.34 -10.57 -1.43
N ASP A 103 -2.00 -11.14 -0.27
CA ASP A 103 -1.78 -10.41 0.96
C ASP A 103 -0.28 -10.19 1.18
N LEU A 104 0.14 -8.92 1.15
CA LEU A 104 1.53 -8.49 1.30
C LEU A 104 1.84 -8.08 2.73
N SER A 105 0.88 -8.15 3.66
CA SER A 105 0.99 -7.59 5.02
C SER A 105 2.13 -8.17 5.85
N LEU A 106 2.71 -9.32 5.48
CA LEU A 106 3.91 -9.86 6.15
C LEU A 106 5.23 -9.28 5.61
N MET A 107 5.21 -8.62 4.45
CA MET A 107 6.39 -7.99 3.83
C MET A 107 6.61 -6.57 4.36
N LYS A 108 6.92 -6.44 5.67
CA LYS A 108 7.02 -5.16 6.39
C LYS A 108 8.44 -4.61 6.57
N SER A 109 9.45 -5.20 5.94
CA SER A 109 10.84 -4.78 6.16
C SER A 109 11.06 -3.32 5.77
N VAL A 110 11.76 -2.56 6.61
CA VAL A 110 12.26 -1.22 6.29
C VAL A 110 13.76 -1.21 6.56
N ARG A 111 14.56 -0.98 5.51
CA ARG A 111 16.03 -0.95 5.57
C ARG A 111 16.52 0.40 5.10
N LEU A 112 17.42 1.01 5.85
CA LEU A 112 17.98 2.32 5.51
C LEU A 112 19.42 2.22 5.03
N ASP A 113 19.79 3.12 4.13
CA ASP A 113 21.15 3.62 3.98
C ASP A 113 21.15 5.06 4.48
N VAL A 114 21.69 5.27 5.68
CA VAL A 114 21.68 6.57 6.36
C VAL A 114 22.59 7.57 5.62
N ALA A 115 23.72 7.10 5.08
CA ALA A 115 24.66 7.95 4.38
C ALA A 115 24.09 8.45 3.05
N ALA A 116 23.44 7.55 2.29
CA ALA A 116 22.77 7.91 1.04
C ALA A 116 21.37 8.53 1.26
N ARG A 117 20.85 8.51 2.49
CA ARG A 117 19.48 8.92 2.86
C ARG A 117 18.43 8.19 2.01
N ARG A 118 18.53 6.86 1.95
CA ARG A 118 17.64 5.98 1.19
C ARG A 118 16.94 4.99 2.11
N ALA A 119 15.68 4.68 1.82
CA ALA A 119 14.95 3.60 2.47
C ALA A 119 14.42 2.59 1.45
N TRP A 120 14.67 1.31 1.69
CA TRP A 120 14.00 0.20 1.02
C TRP A 120 12.88 -0.30 1.91
N VAL A 121 11.65 -0.21 1.42
CA VAL A 121 10.43 -0.46 2.18
C VAL A 121 9.64 -1.58 1.52
N GLY A 122 9.27 -2.58 2.32
CA GLY A 122 8.40 -3.68 1.92
C GLY A 122 6.96 -3.21 1.73
N PRO A 123 6.21 -3.80 0.77
CA PRO A 123 4.90 -3.33 0.38
C PRO A 123 3.82 -3.56 1.45
N GLY A 124 4.08 -4.42 2.44
CA GLY A 124 3.20 -4.66 3.58
C GLY A 124 3.40 -3.66 4.72
N ALA A 125 4.44 -2.83 4.68
CA ALA A 125 4.74 -1.90 5.75
C ALA A 125 3.62 -0.87 5.92
N THR A 126 3.35 -0.53 7.18
CA THR A 126 2.49 0.59 7.56
C THR A 126 3.31 1.88 7.64
N LEU A 127 2.65 3.02 7.71
CA LEU A 127 3.35 4.31 7.88
C LEU A 127 4.13 4.33 9.21
N ALA A 128 3.58 3.75 10.28
CA ALA A 128 4.28 3.62 11.55
C ALA A 128 5.57 2.81 11.43
N ASP A 129 5.61 1.75 10.62
CA ASP A 129 6.83 0.95 10.41
C ASP A 129 7.91 1.83 9.74
N VAL A 130 7.54 2.63 8.74
CA VAL A 130 8.45 3.54 8.04
C VAL A 130 8.93 4.67 8.95
N ASP A 131 8.02 5.35 9.63
CA ASP A 131 8.33 6.47 10.50
C ASP A 131 9.22 6.03 11.67
N LYS A 132 8.94 4.87 12.28
CA LYS A 132 9.74 4.33 13.39
C LYS A 132 11.20 4.09 13.00
N GLU A 133 11.44 3.45 11.87
CA GLU A 133 12.79 3.12 11.42
C GLU A 133 13.55 4.37 10.92
N THR A 134 12.88 5.28 10.22
CA THR A 134 13.51 6.52 9.71
C THR A 134 13.84 7.51 10.84
N GLN A 135 12.93 7.69 11.80
CA GLN A 135 13.12 8.60 12.93
C GLN A 135 14.24 8.18 13.88
N ALA A 136 14.56 6.89 13.96
CA ALA A 136 15.70 6.40 14.73
C ALA A 136 17.04 7.03 14.30
N PHE A 137 17.09 7.57 13.07
CA PHE A 137 18.27 8.24 12.50
C PHE A 137 18.03 9.74 12.21
N GLY A 138 16.94 10.32 12.73
CA GLY A 138 16.59 11.72 12.47
C GLY A 138 16.17 12.00 11.02
N LEU A 139 15.75 10.96 10.29
CA LEU A 139 15.31 11.05 8.91
C LEU A 139 13.78 10.93 8.81
N VAL A 140 13.23 11.46 7.73
CA VAL A 140 11.80 11.38 7.38
C VAL A 140 11.62 11.19 5.88
N MET A 141 10.41 10.78 5.48
CA MET A 141 9.87 11.02 4.14
C MET A 141 8.39 11.37 4.26
N PRO A 142 7.79 12.11 3.31
CA PRO A 142 6.35 12.34 3.32
C PRO A 142 5.57 11.04 3.29
N THR A 143 4.76 10.82 4.32
CA THR A 143 3.78 9.76 4.43
C THR A 143 2.38 10.37 4.63
N GLY A 144 1.36 9.51 4.80
CA GLY A 144 0.04 9.93 5.25
C GLY A 144 -0.02 10.28 6.73
N ILE A 145 -1.23 10.51 7.23
CA ILE A 145 -1.46 10.89 8.64
C ILE A 145 -1.64 9.68 9.55
N ASN A 146 -2.38 8.66 9.09
CA ASN A 146 -2.82 7.57 9.93
C ASN A 146 -1.76 6.46 9.95
N SER A 147 -1.14 6.23 11.10
CA SER A 147 -0.04 5.28 11.30
C SER A 147 -0.30 3.86 10.79
N THR A 148 -1.55 3.40 10.80
CA THR A 148 -1.95 2.05 10.34
C THR A 148 -2.09 1.93 8.82
N THR A 149 -2.05 3.05 8.08
CA THR A 149 -2.18 3.03 6.62
C THR A 149 -1.02 2.28 6.00
N GLY A 150 -1.30 1.45 4.98
CA GLY A 150 -0.23 0.75 4.25
C GLY A 150 0.49 1.66 3.26
N ILE A 151 1.82 1.55 3.21
CA ILE A 151 2.67 2.37 2.34
C ILE A 151 2.35 2.19 0.85
N SER A 152 2.01 0.97 0.43
CA SER A 152 1.79 0.65 -0.98
C SER A 152 0.65 1.43 -1.61
N GLY A 153 -0.55 1.28 -1.05
CA GLY A 153 -1.74 1.93 -1.60
C GLY A 153 -1.64 3.45 -1.52
N LEU A 154 -1.02 3.97 -0.46
CA LEU A 154 -0.79 5.39 -0.29
C LEU A 154 0.18 5.95 -1.34
N THR A 155 1.33 5.29 -1.51
CA THR A 155 2.33 5.69 -2.50
C THR A 155 1.76 5.59 -3.90
N LEU A 156 1.16 4.46 -4.28
CA LEU A 156 0.67 4.27 -5.65
C LEU A 156 -0.47 5.23 -6.03
N GLY A 157 -1.16 5.83 -5.05
CA GLY A 157 -2.16 6.88 -5.26
C GLY A 157 -1.64 8.31 -5.11
N GLY A 158 -0.35 8.52 -4.82
CA GLY A 158 0.26 9.83 -4.58
C GLY A 158 0.82 9.98 -3.17
N GLY A 159 -0.09 10.03 -2.18
CA GLY A 159 0.25 10.09 -0.76
C GLY A 159 0.58 11.49 -0.26
N PHE A 160 -0.21 11.98 0.69
CA PHE A 160 -0.04 13.30 1.30
C PHE A 160 -0.28 13.24 2.81
N GLY A 161 0.39 14.14 3.54
CA GLY A 161 0.29 14.27 4.98
C GLY A 161 0.95 15.55 5.50
N TRP A 162 1.49 15.50 6.71
CA TRP A 162 1.92 16.69 7.46
C TRP A 162 3.06 17.46 6.81
N ILE A 163 4.03 16.76 6.24
CA ILE A 163 5.25 17.35 5.68
C ILE A 163 5.24 17.43 4.15
N THR A 164 4.09 17.21 3.53
CA THR A 164 3.93 17.23 2.07
C THR A 164 4.18 18.61 1.47
N ARG A 165 3.78 19.69 2.14
CA ARG A 165 4.08 21.05 1.66
C ARG A 165 5.58 21.31 1.56
N LYS A 166 6.37 20.72 2.46
CA LYS A 166 7.82 20.93 2.52
C LYS A 166 8.61 20.03 1.57
N PHE A 167 8.20 18.78 1.38
CA PHE A 167 8.99 17.76 0.66
C PHE A 167 8.24 17.07 -0.49
N GLY A 168 7.06 17.55 -0.86
CA GLY A 168 6.23 16.94 -1.90
C GLY A 168 5.42 15.73 -1.43
N LEU A 169 4.77 15.05 -2.37
CA LEU A 169 4.00 13.83 -2.09
C LEU A 169 4.93 12.67 -1.76
N THR A 170 4.35 11.57 -1.24
CA THR A 170 5.09 10.31 -1.06
C THR A 170 5.70 9.84 -2.39
N ILE A 171 4.96 9.97 -3.50
CA ILE A 171 5.46 9.63 -4.85
C ILE A 171 6.59 10.52 -5.37
N ASP A 172 6.73 11.75 -4.86
CA ASP A 172 7.81 12.64 -5.30
C ASP A 172 9.16 12.24 -4.69
N ASN A 173 9.09 11.43 -3.63
CA ASN A 173 10.23 10.86 -2.94
C ASN A 173 10.47 9.41 -3.32
N LEU A 174 9.57 8.81 -4.12
CA LEU A 174 9.80 7.50 -4.71
C LEU A 174 10.88 7.62 -5.78
N ALA A 175 11.86 6.73 -5.73
CA ALA A 175 12.97 6.74 -6.66
C ALA A 175 13.13 5.42 -7.43
N SER A 176 12.64 4.32 -6.88
CA SER A 176 12.42 3.10 -7.66
C SER A 176 11.37 2.19 -7.01
N ALA A 177 10.86 1.23 -7.77
CA ALA A 177 10.02 0.15 -7.28
C ALA A 177 10.30 -1.15 -8.02
N ASP A 178 10.28 -2.28 -7.32
CA ASP A 178 10.32 -3.60 -7.93
C ASP A 178 8.89 -4.12 -8.06
N VAL A 179 8.47 -4.52 -9.27
CA VAL A 179 7.07 -4.79 -9.61
C VAL A 179 6.93 -6.14 -10.31
N VAL A 180 5.99 -6.95 -9.83
CA VAL A 180 5.56 -8.17 -10.53
C VAL A 180 4.42 -7.81 -11.47
N THR A 181 4.66 -7.88 -12.77
CA THR A 181 3.68 -7.60 -13.82
C THR A 181 2.71 -8.76 -14.02
N ALA A 182 1.61 -8.52 -14.74
CA ALA A 182 0.58 -9.53 -14.98
C ALA A 182 1.07 -10.77 -15.76
N ASP A 183 2.17 -10.67 -16.50
CA ASP A 183 2.85 -11.80 -17.15
C ASP A 183 3.85 -12.52 -16.22
N GLY A 184 3.90 -12.15 -14.93
CA GLY A 184 4.68 -12.81 -13.89
C GLY A 184 6.16 -12.43 -13.85
N LYS A 185 6.57 -11.39 -14.58
CA LYS A 185 7.96 -10.90 -14.57
C LYS A 185 8.18 -9.92 -13.43
N LEU A 186 9.36 -10.00 -12.80
CA LEU A 186 9.82 -8.99 -11.86
C LEU A 186 10.62 -7.94 -12.65
N LEU A 187 10.11 -6.71 -12.67
CA LEU A 187 10.74 -5.56 -13.29
C LEU A 187 11.13 -4.54 -12.25
N ARG A 188 12.18 -3.77 -12.51
CA ARG A 188 12.52 -2.59 -11.72
C ARG A 188 12.14 -1.33 -12.47
N ALA A 189 11.33 -0.49 -11.85
CA ALA A 189 10.85 0.76 -12.39
C ALA A 189 11.55 1.93 -11.69
N SER A 190 12.21 2.79 -12.45
CA SER A 190 12.89 4.00 -11.99
C SER A 190 12.94 5.03 -13.12
N GLN A 191 13.57 6.18 -12.91
CA GLN A 191 13.78 7.16 -13.98
C GLN A 191 14.67 6.63 -15.13
N THR A 192 15.54 5.66 -14.85
CA THR A 192 16.53 5.13 -15.81
C THR A 192 16.23 3.72 -16.29
N GLU A 193 15.20 3.06 -15.75
CA GLU A 193 14.84 1.68 -16.06
C GLU A 193 13.31 1.55 -16.03
N ASN A 194 12.67 1.10 -17.13
CA ASN A 194 11.20 1.09 -17.29
C ASN A 194 10.53 2.43 -16.86
N PRO A 195 10.93 3.58 -17.45
CA PRO A 195 10.51 4.91 -17.00
C PRO A 195 9.01 5.20 -17.22
N ASP A 196 8.40 4.55 -18.22
CA ASP A 196 6.97 4.56 -18.48
C ASP A 196 6.18 3.87 -17.36
N LEU A 197 6.64 2.70 -16.92
CA LEU A 197 6.08 2.01 -15.75
C LEU A 197 6.29 2.84 -14.48
N PHE A 198 7.47 3.43 -14.30
CA PHE A 198 7.77 4.28 -13.15
C PHE A 198 6.85 5.51 -13.08
N TRP A 199 6.59 6.16 -14.21
CA TRP A 199 5.60 7.22 -14.32
C TRP A 199 4.20 6.72 -13.92
N ALA A 200 3.78 5.57 -14.44
CA ALA A 200 2.44 5.01 -14.20
C ALA A 200 2.21 4.64 -12.73
N LEU A 201 3.21 4.11 -12.04
CA LEU A 201 3.13 3.75 -10.61
C LEU A 201 2.98 4.98 -9.70
N ARG A 202 3.43 6.16 -10.13
CA ARG A 202 3.37 7.41 -9.37
C ARG A 202 2.02 8.12 -9.50
N GLY A 203 0.95 7.42 -9.10
CA GLY A 203 -0.43 7.93 -9.06
C GLY A 203 -1.48 7.03 -9.72
N GLY A 204 -1.05 6.05 -10.50
CA GLY A 204 -1.94 5.13 -11.22
C GLY A 204 -2.44 3.93 -10.41
N GLY A 205 -2.18 3.88 -9.10
CA GLY A 205 -2.66 2.81 -8.22
C GLY A 205 -2.05 1.44 -8.52
N GLY A 206 -2.78 0.38 -8.14
CA GLY A 206 -2.35 -1.01 -8.34
C GLY A 206 -2.59 -1.57 -9.75
N ASN A 207 -2.79 -0.73 -10.76
CA ASN A 207 -3.19 -1.18 -12.11
C ASN A 207 -2.08 -1.88 -12.90
N PHE A 208 -0.81 -1.63 -12.56
CA PHE A 208 0.33 -2.00 -13.40
C PHE A 208 1.12 -3.22 -12.88
N GLY A 209 0.68 -3.81 -11.77
CA GLY A 209 1.31 -4.96 -11.16
C GLY A 209 1.34 -4.88 -9.64
N VAL A 210 1.98 -5.88 -9.03
CA VAL A 210 2.14 -5.98 -7.58
C VAL A 210 3.54 -5.49 -7.22
N VAL A 211 3.64 -4.34 -6.56
CA VAL A 211 4.92 -3.83 -6.06
C VAL A 211 5.40 -4.72 -4.91
N THR A 212 6.65 -5.15 -4.98
CA THR A 212 7.30 -6.04 -4.00
C THR A 212 8.39 -5.35 -3.19
N ALA A 213 8.86 -4.17 -3.62
CA ALA A 213 9.72 -3.28 -2.86
C ALA A 213 9.61 -1.84 -3.38
N PHE A 214 9.69 -0.86 -2.48
CA PHE A 214 9.84 0.55 -2.82
C PHE A 214 11.19 1.05 -2.36
N GLU A 215 11.77 2.01 -3.09
CA GLU A 215 12.94 2.75 -2.65
C GLU A 215 12.62 4.25 -2.60
N PHE A 216 12.79 4.83 -1.42
CA PHE A 216 12.46 6.23 -1.15
C PHE A 216 13.70 7.06 -0.81
N GLN A 217 13.67 8.31 -1.24
CA GLN A 217 14.54 9.37 -0.76
C GLN A 217 14.07 9.84 0.62
N LEU A 218 15.01 10.02 1.54
CA LEU A 218 14.77 10.55 2.89
C LEU A 218 15.34 11.97 3.04
N HIS A 219 14.80 12.69 4.02
CA HIS A 219 15.17 14.07 4.38
C HIS A 219 15.50 14.17 5.86
N GLU A 220 16.33 15.14 6.22
CA GLU A 220 16.49 15.56 7.61
C GLU A 220 15.35 16.50 7.98
N PHE A 221 14.65 16.22 9.08
CA PHE A 221 13.57 17.07 9.57
C PHE A 221 13.32 16.79 11.05
N GLY A 222 13.38 17.82 11.89
CA GLY A 222 13.25 17.68 13.35
C GLY A 222 14.55 17.99 14.11
N PRO A 223 14.69 17.52 15.37
CA PRO A 223 13.96 16.41 16.00
C PRO A 223 12.57 16.79 16.56
N GLN A 224 12.22 18.07 16.60
CA GLN A 224 10.94 18.54 17.14
C GLN A 224 10.21 19.39 16.10
N VAL A 225 8.89 19.29 16.10
CA VAL A 225 7.99 20.12 15.29
C VAL A 225 6.98 20.79 16.21
N LEU A 226 6.69 22.06 15.96
CA LEU A 226 5.57 22.73 16.64
C LEU A 226 4.27 22.25 16.00
N ALA A 227 3.44 21.57 16.78
CA ALA A 227 2.15 21.07 16.33
C ALA A 227 1.08 21.32 17.40
N GLY A 228 -0.16 21.49 16.96
CA GLY A 228 -1.28 21.72 17.87
C GLY A 228 -2.56 22.08 17.13
N LEU A 229 -3.65 22.14 17.89
CA LEU A 229 -4.96 22.54 17.39
C LEU A 229 -5.20 24.02 17.70
N VAL A 230 -5.74 24.74 16.72
CA VAL A 230 -6.33 26.07 16.92
C VAL A 230 -7.84 25.90 16.77
N VAL A 231 -8.59 26.15 17.86
CA VAL A 231 -10.02 25.83 17.95
C VAL A 231 -10.83 27.11 18.00
N HIS A 232 -11.84 27.22 17.13
CA HIS A 232 -12.77 28.34 17.05
C HIS A 232 -14.22 27.86 17.20
N PRO A 233 -15.15 28.69 17.73
CA PRO A 233 -16.58 28.41 17.69
C PRO A 233 -17.09 28.25 16.25
N PHE A 234 -18.06 27.36 16.03
CA PHE A 234 -18.66 27.15 14.71
C PHE A 234 -19.32 28.42 14.14
N ALA A 235 -19.83 29.31 15.00
CA ALA A 235 -20.39 30.60 14.60
C ALA A 235 -19.40 31.50 13.83
N ASP A 236 -18.09 31.29 14.03
CA ASP A 236 -17.04 32.05 13.35
C ASP A 236 -16.56 31.38 12.04
N ALA A 237 -17.15 30.26 11.62
CA ALA A 237 -16.64 29.43 10.52
C ALA A 237 -16.40 30.22 9.22
N GLU A 238 -17.34 31.08 8.81
CA GLU A 238 -17.18 31.91 7.60
C GLU A 238 -15.94 32.80 7.68
N LYS A 239 -15.75 33.47 8.82
CA LYS A 239 -14.60 34.36 9.05
C LYS A 239 -13.30 33.56 9.07
N VAL A 240 -13.26 32.47 9.84
CA VAL A 240 -12.06 31.63 10.00
C VAL A 240 -11.64 31.03 8.66
N LEU A 241 -12.56 30.53 7.84
CA LEU A 241 -12.25 29.93 6.53
C LEU A 241 -11.68 30.98 5.54
N LYS A 242 -12.20 32.21 5.54
CA LYS A 242 -11.68 33.30 4.70
C LYS A 242 -10.25 33.69 5.10
N GLU A 243 -10.01 33.88 6.40
CA GLU A 243 -8.68 34.23 6.92
C GLU A 243 -7.69 33.07 6.75
N TYR A 244 -8.13 31.83 6.97
CA TYR A 244 -7.33 30.62 6.73
C TYR A 244 -6.84 30.56 5.28
N ARG A 245 -7.75 30.73 4.30
CA ARG A 245 -7.38 30.73 2.89
C ARG A 245 -6.35 31.82 2.59
N LYS A 246 -6.61 33.05 3.04
CA LYS A 246 -5.70 34.19 2.84
C LYS A 246 -4.32 33.95 3.46
N ALA A 247 -4.28 33.37 4.66
CA ALA A 247 -3.03 33.06 5.34
C ALA A 247 -2.22 31.99 4.57
N LEU A 248 -2.89 30.99 3.98
CA LEU A 248 -2.21 29.93 3.22
C LEU A 248 -1.67 30.38 1.86
N GLU A 249 -2.20 31.45 1.25
CA GLU A 249 -1.72 31.99 -0.02
C GLU A 249 -0.26 32.46 0.06
N THR A 250 0.20 32.89 1.23
CA THR A 250 1.57 33.37 1.47
C THR A 250 2.30 32.56 2.55
N ALA A 251 1.75 31.42 2.97
CA ALA A 251 2.34 30.58 4.00
C ALA A 251 3.65 29.96 3.50
N PRO A 252 4.70 29.89 4.34
CA PRO A 252 5.91 29.16 4.00
C PRO A 252 5.61 27.66 3.83
N ASP A 253 6.46 26.94 3.10
CA ASP A 253 6.29 25.51 2.84
C ASP A 253 6.40 24.66 4.12
N GLU A 254 7.08 25.18 5.15
CA GLU A 254 7.20 24.59 6.48
C GLU A 254 5.87 24.60 7.26
N LEU A 255 4.93 25.49 6.92
CA LEU A 255 3.64 25.57 7.59
C LEU A 255 2.62 24.68 6.88
N THR A 256 2.16 23.63 7.56
CA THR A 256 0.98 22.86 7.16
C THR A 256 -0.15 23.11 8.15
N CYS A 257 -1.29 23.58 7.65
CA CYS A 257 -2.50 23.78 8.44
C CYS A 257 -3.71 23.25 7.68
N TRP A 258 -4.50 22.39 8.30
CA TRP A 258 -5.70 21.79 7.72
C TRP A 258 -6.91 22.18 8.54
N VAL A 259 -8.03 22.46 7.87
CA VAL A 259 -9.29 22.78 8.55
C VAL A 259 -10.15 21.53 8.66
N VAL A 260 -10.64 21.29 9.86
CA VAL A 260 -11.68 20.30 10.13
C VAL A 260 -12.86 21.05 10.75
N MET A 261 -14.02 20.95 10.12
CA MET A 261 -15.27 21.51 10.62
C MET A 261 -16.17 20.35 11.05
N ARG A 262 -16.71 20.42 12.27
CA ARG A 262 -17.59 19.42 12.86
C ARG A 262 -18.74 20.12 13.57
#